data_AF-A0A9E5SFW5-F1
#
_entry.id   AF-A0A9E5SFW5-F1
#
_cell.length_a   1.000
_cell.length_b   1.000
_cell.length_c   1.000
_cell.angle_alpha   90.00
_cell.angle_beta   90.00
_cell.angle_gamma   90.00
#
_symmetry.space_group_name_H-M   'P 1'
#
loop_
_entity.id
_entity.type
_entity.pdbx_description
1 polymer ?
#
loop_
_entity_poly.entity_id
_entity_poly.type
_entity_poly.pdbx_seq_one_letter_code
_entity_poly.pdbx_strand_id
1 'polypeptide(L)'
;MNCNQCGYLLAEDETVCPACGNKAIGASVSEAQVTPPASLNNTVPDSMPEVQTNSSFPSPKAKDNPLMKSMIFGVVGMAIGAAVLFAIFMINGIVGADADKIEGRGYDAPEEAAEAYLIALRDQDVDAMISTFAVESYVENYDFNAMIERLQAYVPNMEMPFPGSTPYTKDLNLESRRKFITQNISNQYFYYNELIEDYSFGLSNTLKDYPDLVEDMEKATKDYYFEDLEITGSMDPEDISDIYKDERNQKNLADQVKIYGVKKDEVANVVITFEVAGDEYIFCPQLIEYNGRWYIQSLQGNLANLIGLGYVAGGIAPYPLPDSSPGV
;
A
#
# COMPACT_ATOMS: atom_id res chain seq x y z
N MET A 1 -19.34 4.09 -37.08
CA MET A 1 -19.30 5.57 -37.24
C MET A 1 -18.84 6.18 -35.91
N ASN A 2 -18.22 7.36 -35.83
CA ASN A 2 -17.85 7.95 -34.53
C ASN A 2 -18.91 8.92 -34.03
N CYS A 3 -19.20 8.90 -32.73
CA CYS A 3 -20.00 9.92 -32.07
C CYS A 3 -19.27 11.26 -32.15
N ASN A 4 -19.93 12.30 -32.69
CA ASN A 4 -19.33 13.63 -32.83
C ASN A 4 -19.21 14.41 -31.51
N GLN A 5 -19.87 13.95 -30.44
CA GLN A 5 -19.80 14.59 -29.12
C GLN A 5 -18.68 14.02 -28.26
N CYS A 6 -18.51 12.70 -28.23
CA CYS A 6 -17.54 12.04 -27.33
C CYS A 6 -16.51 11.16 -28.05
N GLY A 7 -16.58 11.02 -29.38
CA GLY A 7 -15.63 10.22 -30.16
C GLY A 7 -15.85 8.71 -30.13
N TYR A 8 -16.86 8.22 -29.39
CA TYR A 8 -17.14 6.78 -29.25
C TYR A 8 -17.48 6.12 -30.60
N LEU A 9 -16.91 4.94 -30.86
CA LEU A 9 -17.15 4.16 -32.08
C LEU A 9 -18.50 3.44 -31.99
N LEU A 10 -19.47 3.91 -32.77
CA LEU A 10 -20.83 3.38 -32.89
C LEU A 10 -20.88 2.21 -33.89
N ALA A 11 -21.67 1.19 -33.55
CA ALA A 11 -22.10 0.16 -34.48
C ALA A 11 -22.98 0.76 -35.59
N GLU A 12 -23.12 0.06 -36.72
CA GLU A 12 -23.77 0.60 -37.93
C GLU A 12 -25.26 0.93 -37.75
N ASP A 13 -25.92 0.36 -36.74
CA ASP A 13 -27.35 0.48 -36.44
C ASP A 13 -27.67 1.29 -35.17
N GLU A 14 -26.66 1.78 -34.45
CA GLU A 14 -26.86 2.57 -33.23
C GLU A 14 -27.29 4.00 -33.54
N THR A 15 -28.54 4.32 -33.19
CA THR A 15 -29.11 5.68 -33.34
C THR A 15 -28.86 6.59 -32.14
N VAL A 16 -28.40 6.02 -31.02
CA VAL A 16 -28.09 6.72 -29.76
C VAL A 16 -26.75 6.19 -29.23
N CYS A 17 -25.84 7.09 -28.90
CA CYS A 17 -24.54 6.72 -28.35
C CYS A 17 -24.69 6.14 -26.95
N PRO A 18 -24.24 4.89 -26.69
CA PRO A 18 -24.38 4.27 -25.36
C PRO A 18 -23.51 4.95 -24.30
N ALA A 19 -22.43 5.64 -24.70
CA ALA A 19 -21.53 6.31 -23.78
C ALA A 19 -22.04 7.68 -23.29
N CYS A 20 -22.85 8.41 -24.09
CA CYS A 20 -23.26 9.78 -23.74
C CYS A 20 -24.75 10.10 -23.97
N GLY A 21 -25.54 9.17 -24.51
CA GLY A 21 -26.99 9.34 -24.71
C GLY A 21 -27.39 10.25 -25.87
N ASN A 22 -26.45 10.80 -26.64
CA ASN A 22 -26.74 11.67 -27.77
C ASN A 22 -27.08 10.90 -29.06
N LYS A 23 -27.96 11.46 -29.88
CA LYS A 23 -28.38 10.87 -31.17
C LYS A 23 -27.25 10.90 -32.20
N ALA A 24 -27.05 9.78 -32.89
CA ALA A 24 -26.18 9.71 -34.06
C ALA A 24 -26.83 10.43 -35.25
N ILE A 25 -26.09 11.31 -35.94
CA ILE A 25 -26.62 12.05 -37.09
C ILE A 25 -26.52 11.15 -38.33
N GLY A 26 -27.65 10.76 -38.92
CA GLY A 26 -27.68 10.08 -40.22
C GLY A 26 -28.79 9.04 -40.45
N ALA A 27 -29.58 8.66 -39.45
CA ALA A 27 -30.62 7.64 -39.63
C ALA A 27 -31.90 8.24 -40.25
N SER A 28 -32.14 7.98 -41.54
CA SER A 28 -33.46 8.12 -42.16
C SER A 28 -34.41 7.07 -41.58
N VAL A 29 -35.54 7.53 -41.04
CA VAL A 29 -36.56 6.69 -40.40
C VAL A 29 -37.20 5.74 -41.42
N SER A 30 -37.14 4.44 -41.13
CA SER A 30 -37.96 3.41 -41.77
C SER A 30 -38.57 2.57 -40.65
N GLU A 31 -39.87 2.74 -40.40
CA GLU A 31 -40.64 1.88 -39.51
C GLU A 31 -40.72 0.46 -40.09
N ALA A 32 -40.11 -0.50 -39.40
CA ALA A 32 -40.39 -1.91 -39.59
C ALA A 32 -40.52 -2.59 -38.23
N GLN A 33 -41.54 -3.44 -38.14
CA GLN A 33 -42.05 -4.08 -36.92
C GLN A 33 -41.02 -4.95 -36.22
N VAL A 34 -40.96 -4.80 -34.89
CA VAL A 34 -40.12 -5.59 -33.97
C VAL A 34 -40.81 -6.93 -33.67
N THR A 35 -40.17 -8.04 -34.04
CA THR A 35 -40.31 -9.32 -33.34
C THR A 35 -39.17 -9.47 -32.34
N PRO A 36 -39.42 -9.87 -31.08
CA PRO A 36 -38.36 -10.01 -30.07
C PRO A 36 -37.55 -11.29 -30.31
N PRO A 37 -36.22 -11.27 -30.13
CA PRO A 37 -35.42 -12.50 -30.12
C PRO A 37 -35.55 -13.22 -28.77
N ALA A 38 -35.38 -14.54 -28.84
CA ALA A 38 -35.49 -15.47 -27.73
C ALA A 38 -34.45 -15.21 -26.63
N SER A 39 -34.90 -15.34 -25.37
CA SER A 39 -34.06 -15.28 -24.17
C SER A 39 -33.03 -16.40 -24.15
N LEU A 40 -31.75 -16.05 -24.06
CA LEU A 40 -30.68 -16.96 -23.66
C LEU A 40 -30.77 -17.18 -22.14
N ASN A 41 -31.29 -18.34 -21.74
CA ASN A 41 -31.19 -18.84 -20.37
C ASN A 41 -29.74 -19.23 -20.09
N ASN A 42 -28.99 -18.35 -19.42
CA ASN A 42 -27.75 -18.72 -18.75
C ASN A 42 -28.09 -19.18 -17.33
N THR A 43 -28.30 -20.48 -17.15
CA THR A 43 -28.20 -21.12 -15.83
C THR A 43 -26.75 -21.03 -15.36
N VAL A 44 -26.53 -20.24 -14.31
CA VAL A 44 -25.29 -20.19 -13.53
C VAL A 44 -25.20 -21.51 -12.73
N PRO A 45 -24.05 -22.21 -12.73
CA PRO A 45 -23.85 -23.35 -11.84
C PRO A 45 -23.80 -22.89 -10.39
N ASP A 46 -24.70 -23.45 -9.59
CA ASP A 46 -24.82 -23.27 -8.15
C ASP A 46 -23.72 -24.11 -7.46
N SER A 47 -22.49 -23.60 -7.42
CA SER A 47 -21.40 -24.00 -6.49
C SER A 47 -20.07 -23.39 -6.91
N MET A 48 -19.77 -22.20 -6.39
CA MET A 48 -18.38 -21.86 -6.10
C MET A 48 -18.06 -22.34 -4.69
N PRO A 49 -16.91 -22.98 -4.44
CA PRO A 49 -16.49 -23.26 -3.08
C PRO A 49 -16.30 -21.94 -2.34
N GLU A 50 -16.88 -21.87 -1.15
CA GLU A 50 -16.75 -20.80 -0.18
C GLU A 50 -15.26 -20.51 0.06
N VAL A 51 -14.78 -19.37 -0.42
CA VAL A 51 -13.42 -18.89 -0.09
C VAL A 51 -13.47 -18.48 1.37
N GLN A 52 -12.90 -19.31 2.24
CA GLN A 52 -12.76 -19.01 3.66
C GLN A 52 -11.80 -17.83 3.84
N THR A 53 -12.33 -16.63 4.00
CA THR A 53 -11.61 -15.48 4.53
C THR A 53 -11.60 -15.56 6.06
N ASN A 54 -10.84 -16.50 6.60
CA ASN A 54 -10.59 -16.57 8.04
C ASN A 54 -9.22 -15.97 8.34
N SER A 55 -9.20 -14.67 8.63
CA SER A 55 -8.20 -14.05 9.52
C SER A 55 -8.75 -12.71 10.02
N SER A 56 -9.70 -12.75 10.97
CA SER A 56 -9.97 -11.58 11.78
C SER A 56 -8.79 -11.43 12.74
N PHE A 57 -7.91 -10.47 12.45
CA PHE A 57 -6.99 -9.97 13.47
C PHE A 57 -7.82 -9.38 14.61
N PRO A 58 -7.43 -9.57 15.88
CA PRO A 58 -8.14 -8.94 16.98
C PRO A 58 -8.06 -7.42 16.80
N SER A 59 -9.22 -6.77 16.65
CA SER A 59 -9.35 -5.31 16.70
C SER A 59 -8.69 -4.79 17.98
N PRO A 60 -7.81 -3.78 17.92
CA PRO A 60 -7.35 -3.10 19.12
C PRO A 60 -8.56 -2.62 19.93
N LYS A 61 -8.60 -2.97 21.22
CA LYS A 61 -9.74 -2.59 22.06
C LYS A 61 -9.82 -1.07 22.11
N ALA A 62 -10.95 -0.50 21.67
CA ALA A 62 -11.30 0.89 21.94
C ALA A 62 -11.06 1.18 23.44
N LYS A 63 -10.08 2.05 23.72
CA LYS A 63 -9.70 2.42 25.10
C LYS A 63 -10.66 3.48 25.64
N ASP A 64 -11.34 3.12 26.72
CA ASP A 64 -11.79 4.09 27.72
C ASP A 64 -10.55 4.76 28.31
N ASN A 65 -10.53 6.10 28.30
CA ASN A 65 -9.35 6.91 28.56
C ASN A 65 -9.21 7.22 30.07
N PRO A 66 -8.22 6.69 30.82
CA PRO A 66 -7.91 7.15 32.16
C PRO A 66 -6.61 7.97 32.10
N LEU A 67 -6.78 9.23 31.71
CA LEU A 67 -5.76 10.26 31.79
C LEU A 67 -5.40 10.50 33.27
N MET A 68 -4.43 9.75 33.80
CA MET A 68 -3.55 10.07 34.94
C MET A 68 -2.80 8.81 35.43
N LYS A 69 -1.52 8.67 35.06
CA LYS A 69 -0.37 8.28 35.92
C LYS A 69 0.81 7.76 35.08
N SER A 70 1.70 8.65 34.67
CA SER A 70 3.14 8.36 34.55
C SER A 70 3.92 9.65 34.26
N MET A 71 4.15 10.45 35.31
CA MET A 71 5.09 11.58 35.25
C MET A 71 6.35 11.23 36.04
N ILE A 72 7.21 10.29 35.62
CA ILE A 72 8.61 10.23 36.08
C ILE A 72 9.48 9.45 35.08
N PHE A 73 9.75 9.94 33.86
CA PHE A 73 10.96 9.57 33.07
C PHE A 73 11.32 10.59 31.94
N GLY A 74 10.49 11.61 31.68
CA GLY A 74 10.60 12.49 30.51
C GLY A 74 11.61 13.65 30.55
N VAL A 75 12.82 13.49 31.10
CA VAL A 75 13.85 14.58 31.02
C VAL A 75 15.16 14.12 30.36
N VAL A 76 15.42 12.82 30.25
CA VAL A 76 16.64 12.34 29.57
C VAL A 76 16.36 11.89 28.12
N GLY A 77 15.17 11.35 27.82
CA GLY A 77 14.79 10.95 26.47
C GLY A 77 14.58 12.12 25.49
N MET A 78 14.05 13.25 25.97
CA MET A 78 13.78 14.43 25.12
C MET A 78 15.04 15.06 24.51
N ALA A 79 16.18 15.00 25.20
CA ALA A 79 17.42 15.58 24.70
C ALA A 79 18.10 14.70 23.63
N ILE A 80 17.91 13.38 23.70
CA ILE A 80 18.43 12.42 22.71
C ILE A 80 17.51 12.41 21.48
N GLY A 81 16.19 12.37 21.67
CA GLY A 81 15.21 12.43 20.58
C GLY A 81 15.30 13.73 19.77
N ALA A 82 15.47 14.88 20.42
CA ALA A 82 15.66 16.16 19.73
C ALA A 82 17.01 16.25 18.99
N ALA A 83 18.07 15.62 19.49
CA ALA A 83 19.37 15.60 18.81
C ALA A 83 19.37 14.66 17.59
N VAL A 84 18.64 13.53 17.66
CA VAL A 84 18.40 12.64 16.52
C VAL A 84 17.50 13.31 15.49
N LEU A 85 16.42 13.99 15.90
CA LEU A 85 15.58 14.80 15.01
C LEU A 85 16.37 15.93 14.34
N PHE A 86 17.22 16.66 15.07
CA PHE A 86 18.04 17.74 14.50
C PHE A 86 19.15 17.20 13.58
N ALA A 87 19.69 16.01 13.87
CA ALA A 87 20.59 15.32 12.97
C ALA A 87 19.86 14.84 11.71
N ILE A 88 18.64 14.29 11.81
CA ILE A 88 17.82 13.89 10.65
C ILE A 88 17.43 15.12 9.82
N PHE A 89 17.09 16.26 10.42
CA PHE A 89 16.85 17.52 9.68
C PHE A 89 18.12 18.05 8.97
N MET A 90 19.32 17.78 9.51
CA MET A 90 20.59 18.16 8.87
C MET A 90 21.08 17.14 7.85
N ILE A 91 20.75 15.86 8.00
CA ILE A 91 21.00 14.80 7.02
C ILE A 91 20.00 14.93 5.86
N ASN A 92 18.75 15.34 6.12
CA ASN A 92 17.78 15.85 5.12
C ASN A 92 18.02 17.32 4.75
N GLY A 93 19.21 17.84 5.09
CA GLY A 93 19.64 19.17 4.74
C GLY A 93 19.44 19.44 3.25
N ILE A 94 18.78 20.57 3.02
CA ILE A 94 18.50 21.29 1.77
C ILE A 94 19.81 21.64 1.03
N VAL A 95 20.58 20.62 0.65
CA VAL A 95 21.78 20.73 -0.18
C VAL A 95 21.79 19.53 -1.12
N GLY A 96 20.89 19.56 -2.10
CA GLY A 96 20.94 18.66 -3.26
C GLY A 96 19.70 17.80 -3.54
N ALA A 97 18.55 18.06 -2.92
CA ALA A 97 17.30 17.52 -3.45
C ALA A 97 17.07 18.11 -4.84
N ASP A 98 17.13 17.26 -5.87
CA ASP A 98 16.66 17.61 -7.21
C ASP A 98 15.16 17.89 -7.04
N ALA A 99 14.76 19.17 -7.08
CA ALA A 99 13.43 19.62 -6.68
C ALA A 99 12.28 19.02 -7.52
N ASP A 100 12.63 18.24 -8.55
CA ASP A 100 11.72 17.59 -9.49
C ASP A 100 11.48 16.10 -9.17
N LYS A 101 12.14 15.51 -8.16
CA LYS A 101 11.95 14.09 -7.79
C LYS A 101 10.92 13.87 -6.68
N ILE A 102 10.20 12.74 -6.78
CA ILE A 102 9.25 12.24 -5.79
C ILE A 102 9.99 11.48 -4.68
N GLU A 103 10.91 10.58 -5.04
CA GLU A 103 11.75 9.90 -4.04
C GLU A 103 12.76 10.88 -3.42
N GLY A 104 13.04 10.68 -2.13
CA GLY A 104 14.09 11.43 -1.44
C GLY A 104 15.50 11.01 -1.89
N ARG A 105 16.52 11.49 -1.19
CA ARG A 105 17.93 11.09 -1.44
C ARG A 105 18.27 9.64 -1.00
N GLY A 106 17.30 8.92 -0.44
CA GLY A 106 17.47 7.62 0.21
C GLY A 106 18.33 7.68 1.49
N TYR A 107 18.57 6.52 2.08
CA TYR A 107 19.16 6.38 3.41
C TYR A 107 20.44 5.53 3.39
N ASP A 108 21.27 5.64 4.43
CA ASP A 108 22.55 4.93 4.51
C ASP A 108 22.36 3.47 4.99
N ALA A 109 21.28 3.22 5.74
CA ALA A 109 20.86 1.89 6.17
C ALA A 109 19.36 1.67 5.91
N PRO A 110 18.91 0.40 5.76
CA PRO A 110 17.50 0.12 5.56
C PRO A 110 16.64 0.46 6.79
N GLU A 111 17.16 0.30 8.00
CA GLU A 111 16.48 0.70 9.24
C GLU A 111 16.19 2.20 9.26
N GLU A 112 17.15 3.03 8.84
CA GLU A 112 16.98 4.49 8.80
C GLU A 112 15.82 4.92 7.88
N ALA A 113 15.63 4.23 6.75
CA ALA A 113 14.52 4.51 5.84
C ALA A 113 13.16 4.11 6.45
N ALA A 114 13.12 2.96 7.15
CA ALA A 114 11.91 2.49 7.84
C ALA A 114 11.53 3.40 9.03
N GLU A 115 12.51 3.81 9.83
CA GLU A 115 12.34 4.77 10.93
C GLU A 115 11.88 6.13 10.41
N ALA A 116 12.47 6.63 9.31
CA ALA A 116 12.05 7.88 8.70
C ALA A 116 10.58 7.86 8.25
N TYR A 117 10.10 6.71 7.74
CA TYR A 117 8.68 6.56 7.41
C TYR A 117 7.80 6.64 8.67
N LEU A 118 8.17 5.95 9.76
CA LEU A 118 7.39 6.00 11.00
C LEU A 118 7.39 7.40 11.64
N ILE A 119 8.51 8.12 11.55
CA ILE A 119 8.60 9.53 11.98
C ILE A 119 7.64 10.39 11.15
N ALA A 120 7.67 10.26 9.82
CA ALA A 120 6.77 11.00 8.94
C ALA A 120 5.30 10.62 9.17
N LEU A 121 5.02 9.33 9.44
CA LEU A 121 3.70 8.82 9.81
C LEU A 121 3.18 9.53 11.06
N ARG A 122 3.94 9.51 12.17
CA ARG A 122 3.64 10.22 13.41
C ARG A 122 3.35 11.70 13.16
N ASP A 123 4.18 12.34 12.35
CA ASP A 123 4.09 13.79 12.07
C ASP A 123 3.02 14.15 11.02
N GLN A 124 2.28 13.15 10.51
CA GLN A 124 1.26 13.28 9.45
C GLN A 124 1.80 13.95 8.17
N ASP A 125 3.10 13.80 7.90
CA ASP A 125 3.77 14.40 6.74
C ASP A 125 3.77 13.41 5.56
N VAL A 126 2.74 13.51 4.72
CA VAL A 126 2.55 12.61 3.57
C VAL A 126 3.68 12.74 2.55
N ASP A 127 4.21 13.95 2.33
CA ASP A 127 5.30 14.14 1.37
C ASP A 127 6.59 13.50 1.90
N ALA A 128 6.88 13.66 3.20
CA ALA A 128 7.99 12.96 3.84
C ALA A 128 7.81 11.44 3.83
N MET A 129 6.59 10.92 4.08
CA MET A 129 6.28 9.49 3.95
C MET A 129 6.56 8.98 2.55
N ILE A 130 6.09 9.67 1.51
CA ILE A 130 6.30 9.27 0.10
C ILE A 130 7.78 9.33 -0.26
N SER A 131 8.52 10.32 0.25
CA SER A 131 9.95 10.48 -0.04
C SER A 131 10.82 9.32 0.47
N THR A 132 10.34 8.49 1.39
CA THR A 132 11.10 7.31 1.84
C THR A 132 11.08 6.16 0.85
N PHE A 133 10.18 6.19 -0.14
CA PHE A 133 10.02 5.11 -1.11
C PHE A 133 10.91 5.27 -2.33
N ALA A 134 11.28 4.13 -2.94
CA ALA A 134 11.81 4.13 -4.29
C ALA A 134 10.65 4.39 -5.27
N VAL A 135 10.79 5.45 -6.06
CA VAL A 135 9.82 5.87 -7.07
C VAL A 135 10.50 5.91 -8.43
N GLU A 136 11.34 6.90 -8.68
CA GLU A 136 12.12 7.01 -9.90
C GLU A 136 13.06 5.82 -10.05
N SER A 137 13.84 5.53 -9.01
CA SER A 137 14.80 4.41 -9.04
C SER A 137 14.10 3.08 -9.25
N TYR A 138 12.90 2.89 -8.68
CA TYR A 138 12.10 1.69 -8.92
C TYR A 138 11.67 1.59 -10.39
N VAL A 139 11.09 2.65 -10.95
CA VAL A 139 10.59 2.67 -12.34
C VAL A 139 11.73 2.48 -13.35
N GLU A 140 12.91 3.04 -13.07
CA GLU A 140 14.07 2.91 -13.94
C GLU A 140 14.65 1.49 -13.99
N ASN A 141 14.60 0.77 -12.87
CA ASN A 141 15.22 -0.55 -12.73
C ASN A 141 14.23 -1.72 -12.85
N TYR A 142 12.92 -1.45 -12.92
CA TYR A 142 11.90 -2.48 -12.99
C TYR A 142 12.02 -3.37 -14.24
N ASP A 143 12.15 -4.67 -14.04
CA ASP A 143 12.17 -5.68 -15.10
C ASP A 143 10.78 -6.32 -15.29
N PHE A 144 10.06 -5.78 -16.27
CA PHE A 144 8.75 -6.28 -16.67
C PHE A 144 8.79 -7.73 -17.16
N ASN A 145 9.86 -8.14 -17.86
CA ASN A 145 9.95 -9.53 -18.35
C ASN A 145 10.14 -10.50 -17.19
N ALA A 146 10.98 -10.15 -16.20
CA ALA A 146 11.14 -10.95 -14.99
C ALA A 146 9.81 -11.09 -14.22
N MET A 147 8.98 -10.04 -14.17
CA MET A 147 7.64 -10.12 -13.58
C MET A 147 6.73 -11.10 -14.35
N ILE A 148 6.67 -10.98 -15.68
CA ILE A 148 5.87 -11.88 -16.52
C ILE A 148 6.36 -13.32 -16.44
N GLU A 149 7.67 -13.56 -16.44
CA GLU A 149 8.25 -14.88 -16.27
C GLU A 149 7.88 -15.49 -14.92
N ARG A 150 7.87 -14.69 -13.84
CA ARG A 150 7.48 -15.16 -12.51
C ARG A 150 5.99 -15.48 -12.42
N LEU A 151 5.13 -14.56 -12.87
CA LEU A 151 3.67 -14.70 -12.69
C LEU A 151 3.03 -15.57 -13.78
N GLN A 152 3.66 -15.71 -14.93
CA GLN A 152 3.09 -16.33 -16.14
C GLN A 152 1.74 -15.70 -16.54
N ALA A 153 1.49 -14.45 -16.14
CA ALA A 153 0.23 -13.74 -16.31
C ALA A 153 0.45 -12.22 -16.25
N TYR A 154 -0.46 -11.47 -16.89
CA TYR A 154 -0.56 -10.02 -16.72
C TYR A 154 -1.75 -9.72 -15.80
N VAL A 155 -1.49 -9.13 -14.63
CA VAL A 155 -2.48 -8.85 -13.57
C VAL A 155 -2.69 -7.33 -13.45
N PRO A 156 -3.68 -6.73 -14.13
CA PRO A 156 -3.83 -5.27 -14.23
C PRO A 156 -4.22 -4.58 -12.91
N ASN A 157 -4.68 -5.34 -11.92
CA ASN A 157 -5.03 -4.84 -10.59
C ASN A 157 -3.87 -4.96 -9.57
N MET A 158 -2.71 -5.43 -10.00
CA MET A 158 -1.47 -5.43 -9.21
C MET A 158 -0.59 -4.26 -9.63
N GLU A 159 0.33 -3.82 -8.77
CA GLU A 159 1.42 -2.94 -9.19
C GLU A 159 2.33 -3.67 -10.18
N MET A 160 2.08 -3.42 -11.47
CA MET A 160 2.87 -3.95 -12.56
C MET A 160 3.03 -2.85 -13.61
N PRO A 161 4.12 -2.06 -13.51
CA PRO A 161 4.48 -1.02 -14.47
C PRO A 161 4.45 -1.52 -15.92
N PHE A 162 4.16 -0.61 -16.86
CA PHE A 162 4.38 -0.87 -18.29
C PHE A 162 5.87 -1.06 -18.57
N PRO A 163 6.24 -1.69 -19.71
CA PRO A 163 7.61 -1.62 -20.18
C PRO A 163 8.06 -0.16 -20.30
N GLY A 164 9.15 0.22 -19.61
CA GLY A 164 9.73 1.57 -19.59
C GLY A 164 10.45 1.97 -20.89
N SER A 165 9.99 1.48 -22.04
CA SER A 165 10.65 1.61 -23.35
C SER A 165 10.48 2.97 -24.02
N THR A 166 9.58 3.83 -23.53
CA THR A 166 9.32 5.16 -24.08
C THR A 166 9.21 6.20 -22.96
N PRO A 167 9.45 7.50 -23.22
CA PRO A 167 9.23 8.55 -22.21
C PRO A 167 7.80 8.53 -21.66
N TYR A 168 6.79 8.38 -22.52
CA TYR A 168 5.39 8.33 -22.10
C TYR A 168 5.09 7.17 -21.13
N THR A 169 5.61 5.97 -21.38
CA THR A 169 5.39 4.84 -20.46
C THR A 169 6.16 4.99 -19.15
N LYS A 170 7.30 5.68 -19.16
CA LYS A 170 8.02 6.04 -17.92
C LYS A 170 7.20 7.02 -17.07
N ASP A 171 6.65 8.07 -17.66
CA ASP A 171 5.81 9.05 -16.95
C ASP A 171 4.57 8.37 -16.35
N LEU A 172 3.91 7.48 -17.10
CA LEU A 172 2.79 6.69 -16.58
C LEU A 172 3.20 5.78 -15.42
N ASN A 173 4.38 5.17 -15.48
CA ASN A 173 4.87 4.31 -14.42
C ASN A 173 5.19 5.09 -13.14
N LEU A 174 5.74 6.31 -13.25
CA LEU A 174 5.99 7.19 -12.10
C LEU A 174 4.68 7.55 -11.39
N GLU A 175 3.67 8.00 -12.14
CA GLU A 175 2.36 8.32 -11.57
C GLU A 175 1.67 7.08 -10.98
N SER A 176 1.77 5.93 -11.65
CA SER A 176 1.24 4.67 -11.14
C SER A 176 1.90 4.25 -9.83
N ARG A 177 3.22 4.40 -9.72
CA ARG A 177 3.99 4.09 -8.52
C ARG A 177 3.61 5.02 -7.37
N ARG A 178 3.56 6.33 -7.63
CA ARG A 178 3.11 7.33 -6.63
C ARG A 178 1.70 7.05 -6.13
N LYS A 179 0.77 6.74 -7.05
CA LYS A 179 -0.60 6.33 -6.71
C LYS A 179 -0.60 5.09 -5.82
N PHE A 180 0.17 4.07 -6.17
CA PHE A 180 0.26 2.83 -5.40
C PHE A 180 0.71 3.09 -3.97
N ILE A 181 1.78 3.87 -3.78
CA ILE A 181 2.28 4.26 -2.46
C ILE A 181 1.22 5.02 -1.67
N THR A 182 0.61 6.05 -2.27
CA THR A 182 -0.41 6.87 -1.62
C THR A 182 -1.64 6.04 -1.22
N GLN A 183 -2.06 5.09 -2.06
CA GLN A 183 -3.15 4.17 -1.75
C GLN A 183 -2.82 3.27 -0.56
N ASN A 184 -1.58 2.79 -0.45
CA ASN A 184 -1.15 1.98 0.69
C ASN A 184 -1.15 2.77 2.00
N ILE A 185 -0.64 4.00 1.98
CA ILE A 185 -0.69 4.92 3.14
C ILE A 185 -2.15 5.19 3.53
N SER A 186 -3.00 5.45 2.55
CA SER A 186 -4.44 5.65 2.79
C SER A 186 -5.10 4.42 3.40
N ASN A 187 -4.82 3.22 2.89
CA ASN A 187 -5.37 1.97 3.43
C ASN A 187 -4.91 1.74 4.88
N GLN A 188 -3.63 2.00 5.17
CA GLN A 188 -3.08 1.92 6.52
C GLN A 188 -3.81 2.87 7.47
N TYR A 189 -4.04 4.11 7.04
CA TYR A 189 -4.84 5.07 7.79
C TYR A 189 -6.27 4.55 8.04
N PHE A 190 -6.94 4.02 7.02
CA PHE A 190 -8.30 3.45 7.17
C PHE A 190 -8.33 2.30 8.18
N TYR A 191 -7.33 1.42 8.13
CA TYR A 191 -7.24 0.24 8.98
C TYR A 191 -7.05 0.62 10.46
N TYR A 192 -6.08 1.47 10.80
CA TYR A 192 -5.78 1.80 12.19
C TYR A 192 -6.77 2.77 12.85
N ASN A 193 -7.52 3.53 12.06
CA ASN A 193 -8.60 4.35 12.59
C ASN A 193 -9.94 3.58 12.69
N GLU A 194 -9.95 2.27 12.41
CA GLU A 194 -11.12 1.38 12.52
C GLU A 194 -12.39 1.92 11.86
N LEU A 195 -12.25 2.66 10.76
CA LEU A 195 -13.36 3.38 10.13
C LEU A 195 -14.43 2.45 9.54
N ILE A 196 -14.04 1.22 9.18
CA ILE A 196 -14.90 0.19 8.60
C ILE A 196 -14.48 -1.16 9.20
N GLU A 197 -15.44 -1.90 9.75
CA GLU A 197 -15.22 -3.26 10.25
C GLU A 197 -14.86 -4.19 9.08
N ASP A 198 -13.87 -5.05 9.29
CA ASP A 198 -13.36 -5.97 8.26
C ASP A 198 -12.97 -5.28 6.94
N TYR A 199 -12.43 -4.06 7.03
CA TYR A 199 -11.99 -3.31 5.86
C TYR A 199 -11.06 -4.13 4.96
N SER A 200 -11.52 -4.37 3.73
CA SER A 200 -10.75 -5.09 2.72
C SER A 200 -10.68 -4.28 1.44
N PHE A 201 -9.47 -4.16 0.92
CA PHE A 201 -9.19 -3.39 -0.28
C PHE A 201 -9.93 -3.99 -1.49
N GLY A 202 -10.62 -3.12 -2.24
CA GLY A 202 -11.36 -3.51 -3.45
C GLY A 202 -12.78 -4.02 -3.21
N LEU A 203 -13.24 -4.10 -1.96
CA LEU A 203 -14.63 -4.40 -1.65
C LEU A 203 -15.46 -3.13 -1.49
N SER A 204 -16.71 -3.17 -1.95
CA SER A 204 -17.68 -2.10 -1.74
C SER A 204 -18.38 -2.31 -0.39
N ASN A 205 -18.39 -1.28 0.45
CA ASN A 205 -19.10 -1.27 1.72
C ASN A 205 -20.45 -0.55 1.58
N THR A 206 -21.49 -1.07 2.22
CA THR A 206 -22.81 -0.43 2.18
C THR A 206 -22.86 0.67 3.24
N LEU A 207 -23.01 1.92 2.84
CA LEU A 207 -23.01 3.08 3.75
C LEU A 207 -24.12 3.03 4.82
N LYS A 208 -25.20 2.27 4.60
CA LYS A 208 -26.26 2.10 5.60
C LYS A 208 -25.74 1.46 6.90
N ASP A 209 -24.66 0.68 6.81
CA ASP A 209 -24.05 -0.02 7.94
C ASP A 209 -23.06 0.90 8.69
N TYR A 210 -22.74 2.06 8.10
CA TYR A 210 -21.81 3.07 8.63
C TYR A 210 -22.41 4.49 8.47
N PRO A 211 -23.54 4.80 9.14
CA PRO A 211 -24.26 6.06 8.94
C PRO A 211 -23.42 7.30 9.29
N ASP A 212 -22.44 7.16 10.19
CA ASP A 212 -21.61 8.24 10.72
C ASP A 212 -20.20 8.26 10.12
N LEU A 213 -19.93 7.45 9.07
CA LEU A 213 -18.59 7.28 8.49
C LEU A 213 -17.88 8.59 8.15
N VAL A 214 -18.60 9.60 7.66
CA VAL A 214 -17.99 10.90 7.32
C VAL A 214 -17.51 11.62 8.59
N GLU A 215 -18.31 11.61 9.65
CA GLU A 215 -17.92 12.20 10.94
C GLU A 215 -16.74 11.43 11.55
N ASP A 216 -16.78 10.09 11.48
CA ASP A 216 -15.69 9.23 11.95
C ASP A 216 -14.39 9.49 11.18
N MET A 217 -14.46 9.65 9.85
CA MET A 217 -13.31 10.03 9.03
C MET A 217 -12.74 11.39 9.42
N GLU A 218 -13.60 12.40 9.62
CA GLU A 218 -13.16 13.73 10.06
C GLU A 218 -12.56 13.69 11.47
N LYS A 219 -13.11 12.88 12.36
CA LYS A 219 -12.61 12.70 13.73
C LYS A 219 -11.24 12.01 13.72
N ALA A 220 -11.08 10.94 12.94
CA ALA A 220 -9.81 10.24 12.78
C ALA A 220 -8.67 11.15 12.32
N THR A 221 -8.97 12.22 11.56
CA THR A 221 -7.93 13.18 11.13
C THR A 221 -7.44 14.09 12.26
N LYS A 222 -8.24 14.22 13.33
CA LYS A 222 -7.96 15.06 14.50
C LYS A 222 -7.40 14.23 15.66
N ASP A 223 -7.99 13.07 15.89
CA ASP A 223 -7.59 12.11 16.94
C ASP A 223 -6.69 11.04 16.29
N TYR A 224 -5.57 11.49 15.73
CA TYR A 224 -4.73 10.66 14.87
C TYR A 224 -4.04 9.56 15.68
N TYR A 225 -4.28 8.30 15.28
CA TYR A 225 -3.85 7.12 16.04
C TYR A 225 -2.35 7.06 16.36
N PHE A 226 -1.49 7.52 15.45
CA PHE A 226 -0.03 7.40 15.60
C PHE A 226 0.65 8.69 16.12
N GLU A 227 -0.11 9.66 16.67
CA GLU A 227 0.45 10.95 17.10
C GLU A 227 1.52 10.83 18.20
N ASP A 228 1.45 9.81 19.04
CA ASP A 228 2.36 9.56 20.17
C ASP A 228 3.37 8.43 19.88
N LEU A 229 3.50 8.00 18.62
CA LEU A 229 4.40 6.93 18.22
C LEU A 229 5.84 7.18 18.69
N GLU A 230 6.41 6.21 19.42
CA GLU A 230 7.79 6.21 19.88
C GLU A 230 8.53 4.96 19.38
N ILE A 231 9.57 5.16 18.55
CA ILE A 231 10.41 4.04 18.08
C ILE A 231 11.24 3.52 19.25
N THR A 232 11.11 2.22 19.53
CA THR A 232 11.77 1.55 20.67
C THR A 232 13.00 0.76 20.27
N GLY A 233 13.16 0.42 18.98
CA GLY A 233 14.32 -0.30 18.48
C GLY A 233 14.05 -1.07 17.19
N SER A 234 14.80 -2.16 17.00
CA SER A 234 14.67 -3.08 15.87
C SER A 234 14.89 -4.53 16.31
N MET A 235 14.43 -5.46 15.48
CA MET A 235 14.57 -6.91 15.70
C MET A 235 15.07 -7.59 14.43
N ASP A 236 15.68 -8.76 14.59
CA ASP A 236 16.02 -9.61 13.47
C ASP A 236 14.73 -10.29 12.93
N PRO A 237 14.50 -10.35 11.60
CA PRO A 237 13.31 -10.99 11.02
C PRO A 237 13.06 -12.43 11.47
N GLU A 238 14.14 -13.19 11.70
CA GLU A 238 14.08 -14.55 12.25
C GLU A 238 13.52 -14.65 13.67
N ASP A 239 13.63 -13.60 14.48
CA ASP A 239 13.06 -13.58 15.82
C ASP A 239 11.54 -13.41 15.79
N ILE A 240 11.01 -12.95 14.65
CA ILE A 240 9.58 -12.81 14.39
C ILE A 240 8.99 -14.07 13.75
N SER A 241 9.71 -14.70 12.81
CA SER A 241 9.24 -15.93 12.15
C SER A 241 10.39 -16.81 11.66
N ASP A 242 10.45 -18.04 12.18
CA ASP A 242 11.42 -19.07 11.74
C ASP A 242 11.31 -19.36 10.23
N ILE A 243 10.11 -19.21 9.64
CA ILE A 243 9.86 -19.46 8.20
C ILE A 243 10.61 -18.43 7.34
N TYR A 244 10.98 -17.28 7.89
CA TYR A 244 11.75 -16.29 7.14
C TYR A 244 13.07 -16.87 6.61
N LYS A 245 13.76 -17.69 7.41
CA LYS A 245 15.03 -18.33 7.05
C LYS A 245 14.87 -19.61 6.24
N ASP A 246 13.65 -20.09 6.00
CA ASP A 246 13.41 -21.30 5.21
C ASP A 246 14.01 -21.17 3.81
N GLU A 247 14.68 -22.23 3.33
CA GLU A 247 15.36 -22.26 2.04
C GLU A 247 14.41 -21.92 0.89
N ARG A 248 13.15 -22.39 0.99
CA ARG A 248 12.12 -22.08 0.00
C ARG A 248 11.79 -20.59 -0.01
N ASN A 249 11.60 -19.97 1.15
CA ASN A 249 11.35 -18.53 1.24
C ASN A 249 12.54 -17.73 0.70
N GLN A 250 13.75 -18.09 1.12
CA GLN A 250 15.00 -17.45 0.70
C GLN A 250 15.25 -17.56 -0.81
N LYS A 251 14.83 -18.68 -1.44
CA LYS A 251 14.84 -18.84 -2.89
C LYS A 251 13.77 -17.97 -3.56
N ASN A 252 12.55 -17.93 -3.02
CA ASN A 252 11.47 -17.11 -3.56
C ASN A 252 11.82 -15.62 -3.57
N LEU A 253 12.47 -15.14 -2.50
CA LEU A 253 13.02 -13.79 -2.39
C LEU A 253 14.08 -13.53 -3.48
N ALA A 254 15.05 -14.45 -3.63
CA ALA A 254 16.10 -14.34 -4.65
C ALA A 254 15.55 -14.30 -6.10
N ASP A 255 14.41 -14.94 -6.35
CA ASP A 255 13.74 -14.85 -7.64
C ASP A 255 12.91 -13.56 -7.77
N GLN A 256 12.41 -13.01 -6.67
CA GLN A 256 11.64 -11.77 -6.67
C GLN A 256 12.52 -10.54 -6.93
N VAL A 257 13.74 -10.48 -6.38
CA VAL A 257 14.62 -9.31 -6.52
C VAL A 257 14.98 -8.97 -7.97
N LYS A 258 14.94 -9.96 -8.87
CA LYS A 258 15.15 -9.79 -10.31
C LYS A 258 14.16 -8.78 -10.92
N ILE A 259 12.93 -8.77 -10.43
CA ILE A 259 11.87 -7.84 -10.89
C ILE A 259 12.28 -6.39 -10.63
N TYR A 260 13.05 -6.15 -9.58
CA TYR A 260 13.46 -4.81 -9.19
C TYR A 260 14.81 -4.40 -9.77
N GLY A 261 15.44 -5.25 -10.58
CA GLY A 261 16.74 -4.98 -11.21
C GLY A 261 17.93 -4.97 -10.25
N VAL A 262 17.80 -5.56 -9.06
CA VAL A 262 18.83 -5.57 -8.01
C VAL A 262 19.27 -6.99 -7.64
N LYS A 263 20.36 -7.09 -6.89
CA LYS A 263 20.86 -8.33 -6.29
C LYS A 263 20.11 -8.67 -5.00
N LYS A 264 20.29 -9.89 -4.51
CA LYS A 264 19.63 -10.37 -3.29
C LYS A 264 20.03 -9.58 -2.05
N ASP A 265 21.30 -9.21 -1.94
CA ASP A 265 21.88 -8.44 -0.83
C ASP A 265 21.50 -6.95 -0.87
N GLU A 266 20.92 -6.48 -1.97
CA GLU A 266 20.39 -5.13 -2.15
C GLU A 266 18.88 -5.06 -1.79
N VAL A 267 18.34 -6.08 -1.10
CA VAL A 267 16.97 -6.11 -0.58
C VAL A 267 16.98 -6.53 0.88
N ALA A 268 16.26 -5.80 1.73
CA ALA A 268 16.17 -6.06 3.16
C ALA A 268 14.70 -6.12 3.61
N ASN A 269 14.36 -7.08 4.47
CA ASN A 269 13.14 -7.01 5.27
C ASN A 269 13.57 -6.59 6.67
N VAL A 270 13.09 -5.45 7.13
CA VAL A 270 13.45 -4.88 8.44
C VAL A 270 12.29 -5.05 9.40
N VAL A 271 12.59 -5.12 10.70
CA VAL A 271 11.60 -5.05 11.77
C VAL A 271 11.96 -3.88 12.66
N ILE A 272 11.14 -2.82 12.63
CA ILE A 272 11.24 -1.71 13.59
C ILE A 272 10.21 -1.92 14.68
N THR A 273 10.60 -1.82 15.94
CA THR A 273 9.68 -1.88 17.09
C THR A 273 9.35 -0.47 17.53
N PHE A 274 8.09 -0.25 17.92
CA PHE A 274 7.64 1.05 18.41
C PHE A 274 6.45 0.91 19.35
N GLU A 275 6.15 1.95 20.12
CA GLU A 275 5.03 2.03 21.04
C GLU A 275 4.03 3.09 20.56
N VAL A 276 2.73 2.83 20.74
CA VAL A 276 1.63 3.77 20.50
C VAL A 276 0.63 3.61 21.64
N ALA A 277 0.27 4.69 22.34
CA ALA A 277 -0.69 4.66 23.45
C ALA A 277 -0.45 3.57 24.52
N GLY A 278 0.83 3.23 24.78
CA GLY A 278 1.21 2.19 25.75
C GLY A 278 1.25 0.75 25.23
N ASP A 279 0.91 0.53 23.95
CA ASP A 279 0.90 -0.79 23.32
C ASP A 279 2.09 -0.91 22.35
N GLU A 280 2.72 -2.08 22.30
CA GLU A 280 3.90 -2.34 21.47
C GLU A 280 3.49 -2.85 20.07
N TYR A 281 4.22 -2.39 19.06
CA TYR A 281 4.02 -2.70 17.65
C TYR A 281 5.34 -3.04 16.96
N ILE A 282 5.21 -3.76 15.84
CA ILE A 282 6.28 -3.94 14.86
C ILE A 282 5.86 -3.35 13.51
N PHE A 283 6.84 -2.82 12.77
CA PHE A 283 6.72 -2.42 11.37
C PHE A 283 7.67 -3.27 10.52
N CYS A 284 7.11 -3.97 9.53
CA CYS A 284 7.80 -4.96 8.71
C CYS A 284 7.82 -4.60 7.20
N PRO A 285 8.48 -3.50 6.80
CA PRO A 285 8.61 -3.12 5.40
C PRO A 285 9.64 -3.99 4.66
N GLN A 286 9.55 -3.96 3.32
CA GLN A 286 10.63 -4.38 2.45
C GLN A 286 11.32 -3.16 1.86
N LEU A 287 12.64 -3.16 1.93
CA LEU A 287 13.50 -2.11 1.43
C LEU A 287 14.38 -2.60 0.30
N ILE A 288 14.81 -1.65 -0.52
CA ILE A 288 15.65 -1.88 -1.68
C ILE A 288 16.76 -0.84 -1.75
N GLU A 289 17.94 -1.29 -2.15
CA GLU A 289 19.11 -0.45 -2.37
C GLU A 289 19.25 -0.11 -3.86
N TYR A 290 19.32 1.18 -4.16
CA TYR A 290 19.71 1.68 -5.46
C TYR A 290 20.88 2.65 -5.30
N ASN A 291 21.98 2.38 -6.00
CA ASN A 291 23.17 3.25 -6.03
C ASN A 291 23.74 3.59 -4.64
N GLY A 292 23.77 2.62 -3.71
CA GLY A 292 24.31 2.87 -2.36
C GLY A 292 23.33 3.52 -1.38
N ARG A 293 22.06 3.68 -1.77
CA ARG A 293 21.02 4.31 -0.94
C ARG A 293 19.82 3.39 -0.78
N TRP A 294 19.32 3.29 0.44
CA TRP A 294 18.15 2.50 0.79
C TRP A 294 16.86 3.28 0.69
N TYR A 295 15.81 2.60 0.25
CA TYR A 295 14.45 3.13 0.12
C TYR A 295 13.44 2.06 0.48
N ILE A 296 12.24 2.46 0.90
CA ILE A 296 11.11 1.55 1.04
C ILE A 296 10.63 1.12 -0.35
N GLN A 297 10.60 -0.20 -0.60
CA GLN A 297 9.97 -0.77 -1.77
C GLN A 297 8.48 -1.03 -1.51
N SER A 298 8.13 -1.53 -0.34
CA SER A 298 6.75 -1.83 0.06
C SER A 298 6.61 -1.67 1.57
N LEU A 299 5.49 -1.08 2.01
CA LEU A 299 5.12 -1.06 3.42
C LEU A 299 4.93 -2.46 3.99
N GLN A 300 4.45 -3.38 3.16
CA GLN A 300 4.30 -4.77 3.53
C GLN A 300 5.38 -5.62 2.86
N GLY A 301 6.40 -5.99 3.65
CA GLY A 301 7.48 -6.85 3.18
C GLY A 301 7.12 -8.34 3.14
N ASN A 302 8.09 -9.16 2.75
CA ASN A 302 7.94 -10.62 2.78
C ASN A 302 7.65 -11.13 4.20
N LEU A 303 8.34 -10.59 5.21
CA LEU A 303 8.12 -10.99 6.61
C LEU A 303 6.67 -10.75 7.03
N ALA A 304 6.12 -9.56 6.75
CA ALA A 304 4.73 -9.23 7.03
C ALA A 304 3.74 -10.24 6.41
N ASN A 305 4.03 -10.73 5.19
CA ASN A 305 3.23 -11.78 4.56
C ASN A 305 3.36 -13.13 5.28
N LEU A 306 4.56 -13.48 5.75
CA LEU A 306 4.80 -14.76 6.46
C LEU A 306 4.08 -14.84 7.81
N ILE A 307 3.94 -13.70 8.50
CA ILE A 307 3.16 -13.60 9.74
C ILE A 307 1.68 -13.29 9.49
N GLY A 308 1.24 -13.34 8.23
CA GLY A 308 -0.17 -13.28 7.85
C GLY A 308 -0.80 -11.89 7.90
N LEU A 309 -0.02 -10.80 7.97
CA LEU A 309 -0.58 -9.45 8.04
C LEU A 309 -1.45 -9.14 6.82
N GLY A 310 -2.59 -8.50 7.08
CA GLY A 310 -3.45 -8.00 6.02
C GLY A 310 -2.78 -6.88 5.23
N TYR A 311 -3.01 -6.82 3.93
CA TYR A 311 -2.43 -5.81 3.05
C TYR A 311 -2.74 -4.37 3.47
N VAL A 312 -3.94 -4.16 4.03
CA VAL A 312 -4.39 -2.85 4.49
C VAL A 312 -3.67 -2.36 5.74
N ALA A 313 -2.98 -3.22 6.49
CA ALA A 313 -2.23 -2.83 7.69
C ALA A 313 -0.89 -2.11 7.38
N GLY A 314 -0.46 -2.11 6.11
CA GLY A 314 0.79 -1.45 5.72
C GLY A 314 2.01 -1.97 6.49
N GLY A 315 2.04 -3.28 6.76
CA GLY A 315 3.15 -3.95 7.45
C GLY A 315 3.31 -3.63 8.94
N ILE A 316 2.35 -2.93 9.56
CA ILE A 316 2.34 -2.72 11.01
C ILE A 316 1.53 -3.84 11.69
N ALA A 317 1.91 -4.24 12.90
CA ALA A 317 1.18 -5.22 13.70
C ALA A 317 1.39 -5.03 15.20
N PRO A 318 0.41 -5.33 16.06
CA PRO A 318 0.63 -5.43 17.50
C PRO A 318 1.70 -6.49 17.83
N TYR A 319 2.47 -6.24 18.88
CA TYR A 319 3.49 -7.14 19.40
C TYR A 319 3.34 -7.35 20.93
N PRO A 320 3.55 -8.57 21.48
CA PRO A 320 3.83 -9.81 20.77
C PRO A 320 2.67 -10.20 19.84
N LEU A 321 3.00 -10.87 18.73
CA LEU A 321 1.99 -11.35 17.80
C LEU A 321 0.99 -12.23 18.57
N PRO A 322 -0.33 -12.04 18.38
CA PRO A 322 -1.30 -12.90 19.03
C PRO A 322 -1.03 -14.35 18.65
N ASP A 323 -1.16 -15.28 19.60
CA ASP A 323 -1.01 -16.72 19.35
C ASP A 323 -1.89 -17.09 18.15
N SER A 324 -1.26 -17.22 16.98
CA SER A 324 -1.97 -17.64 15.78
C SER A 324 -2.54 -19.01 16.11
N SER A 325 -3.87 -19.18 15.97
CA SER A 325 -4.45 -20.51 16.06
C SER A 325 -3.65 -21.43 15.14
N PRO A 326 -3.07 -22.53 15.63
CA PRO A 326 -2.19 -23.37 14.83
C PRO A 326 -3.01 -23.98 13.70
N GLY A 327 -2.78 -23.55 12.46
CA GLY A 327 -3.54 -24.07 11.34
C GLY A 327 -3.29 -23.34 10.01
N VAL A 328 -2.19 -23.70 9.35
CA VAL A 328 -2.21 -23.93 7.90
C VAL A 328 -2.16 -25.43 7.69
#